data_AF-A0A2V9ARK8-F1
#
_entry.id   AF-A0A2V9ARK8-F1
#
_cell.length_a   1.000
_cell.length_b   1.000
_cell.length_c   1.000
_cell.angle_alpha   90.00
_cell.angle_beta   90.00
_cell.angle_gamma   90.00
#
_symmetry.space_group_name_H-M   'P 1'
#
loop_
_entity.id
_entity.type
_entity.pdbx_description
1 polymer ?
#
loop_
_entity_poly.entity_id
_entity_poly.type
_entity_poly.pdbx_seq_one_letter_code
_entity_poly.pdbx_strand_id
1 'polypeptide(L)'
;MGVPEGVILFGASIFILVLGVSAFWEPDIRWLHFFQSWMYLATIALSLRGNRWGYFIGISAAGLWDYINIFATTFFYNGLQQLNQWFHTGHLARPDLLIAVPAWFSNLLVVIGCLWAYARRSDKNPRDAAKLVLSFALTTGFFALAIALFQPRYLGIFPRLLHPHLP
;
A
#
# COMPACT_ATOMS: atom_id res chain seq x y z
N MET A 1 20.79 -1.58 -11.34
CA MET A 1 19.46 -1.85 -10.73
C MET A 1 18.84 -2.99 -11.53
N GLY A 2 18.33 -4.03 -10.87
CA GLY A 2 17.64 -5.10 -11.59
C GLY A 2 16.23 -4.67 -11.99
N VAL A 3 15.64 -5.40 -12.95
CA VAL A 3 14.26 -5.20 -13.39
C VAL A 3 13.25 -5.23 -12.22
N PRO A 4 13.30 -6.18 -11.26
CA PRO A 4 12.30 -6.20 -10.19
C PRO A 4 12.44 -5.03 -9.22
N GLU A 5 13.66 -4.56 -8.91
CA GLU A 5 13.87 -3.35 -8.12
C GLU A 5 13.32 -2.11 -8.86
N GLY A 6 13.44 -2.08 -10.19
CA GLY A 6 12.78 -1.11 -11.09
C GLY A 6 11.28 -1.03 -10.87
N VAL A 7 10.60 -2.19 -10.84
CA VAL A 7 9.15 -2.28 -10.61
C VAL A 7 8.78 -1.79 -9.21
N ILE A 8 9.54 -2.20 -8.18
CA ILE A 8 9.32 -1.75 -6.79
C ILE A 8 9.44 -0.22 -6.72
N LEU A 9 10.52 0.35 -7.27
CA LEU A 9 10.75 1.79 -7.23
C LEU A 9 9.61 2.54 -7.94
N PHE A 10 9.22 2.10 -9.14
CA PHE A 10 8.16 2.74 -9.91
C PHE A 10 6.82 2.70 -9.18
N GLY A 11 6.39 1.52 -8.72
CA GLY A 11 5.14 1.36 -7.98
C GLY A 11 5.13 2.16 -6.68
N ALA A 12 6.19 2.06 -5.87
CA ALA A 12 6.30 2.78 -4.61
C ALA A 12 6.35 4.31 -4.82
N SER A 13 7.02 4.79 -5.87
CA SER A 13 7.06 6.22 -6.19
C SER A 13 5.70 6.76 -6.60
N ILE A 14 4.96 6.04 -7.44
CA ILE A 14 3.58 6.42 -7.79
C ILE A 14 2.71 6.46 -6.53
N PHE A 15 2.81 5.45 -5.67
CA PHE A 15 2.01 5.42 -4.45
C PHE A 15 2.32 6.58 -3.52
N ILE A 16 3.61 6.89 -3.30
CA ILE A 16 4.04 8.04 -2.49
C ILE A 16 3.52 9.36 -3.10
N LEU A 17 3.56 9.51 -4.42
CA LEU A 17 2.99 10.69 -5.10
C LEU A 17 1.48 10.79 -4.85
N VAL A 18 0.74 9.69 -4.96
CA VAL A 18 -0.70 9.68 -4.67
C VAL A 18 -0.99 10.03 -3.21
N LEU A 19 -0.22 9.49 -2.26
CA LEU A 19 -0.32 9.87 -0.84
C LEU A 19 -0.08 11.37 -0.65
N GLY A 20 0.93 11.93 -1.32
CA GLY A 20 1.23 13.36 -1.30
C GLY A 20 0.09 14.20 -1.85
N VAL A 21 -0.43 13.84 -3.03
CA VAL A 21 -1.58 14.50 -3.67
C VAL A 21 -2.82 14.46 -2.77
N SER A 22 -3.13 13.30 -2.18
CA SER A 22 -4.24 13.15 -1.23
C SER A 22 -4.03 13.99 0.04
N ALA A 23 -2.80 14.05 0.56
CA ALA A 23 -2.43 14.89 1.68
C ALA A 23 -2.58 16.40 1.37
N PHE A 24 -2.44 16.84 0.12
CA PHE A 24 -2.74 18.23 -0.25
C PHE A 24 -4.24 18.54 -0.13
N TRP A 25 -5.11 17.63 -0.60
CA TRP A 25 -6.58 17.80 -0.54
C TRP A 25 -7.17 17.63 0.85
N GLU A 26 -6.67 16.68 1.65
CA GLU A 26 -7.22 16.35 2.97
C GLU A 26 -6.16 16.61 4.06
N PRO A 27 -6.18 17.78 4.71
CA PRO A 27 -5.21 18.14 5.73
C PRO A 27 -5.15 17.19 6.92
N ASP A 28 -6.30 16.61 7.28
CA ASP A 28 -6.45 15.77 8.47
C ASP A 28 -5.62 14.48 8.37
N ILE A 29 -5.48 13.92 7.16
CA ILE A 29 -4.80 12.63 6.93
C ILE A 29 -3.32 12.80 6.51
N ARG A 30 -2.81 14.04 6.45
CA ARG A 30 -1.42 14.34 6.08
C ARG A 30 -0.40 13.54 6.89
N TRP A 31 -0.56 13.52 8.20
CA TRP A 31 0.35 12.80 9.09
C TRP A 31 0.27 11.30 8.87
N LEU A 32 -0.93 10.75 8.69
CA LEU A 32 -1.11 9.34 8.37
C LEU A 32 -0.37 8.97 7.08
N HIS A 33 -0.57 9.74 6.01
CA HIS A 33 0.11 9.55 4.73
C HIS A 33 1.62 9.75 4.81
N PHE A 34 2.08 10.71 5.63
CA PHE A 34 3.49 10.92 5.89
C PHE A 34 4.11 9.65 6.49
N PHE A 35 3.58 9.14 7.61
CA PHE A 35 4.07 7.92 8.24
C PHE A 35 3.94 6.71 7.31
N GLN A 36 2.86 6.61 6.56
CA GLN A 36 2.67 5.54 5.60
C GLN A 36 3.75 5.52 4.52
N SER A 37 4.14 6.70 4.00
CA SER A 37 5.19 6.83 2.99
C SER A 37 6.56 6.31 3.47
N TRP A 38 6.87 6.38 4.77
CA TRP A 38 8.13 5.87 5.32
C TRP A 38 8.32 4.37 5.11
N MET A 39 7.24 3.58 5.12
CA MET A 39 7.34 2.14 4.84
C MET A 39 7.74 1.89 3.39
N TYR A 40 7.21 2.66 2.44
CA TYR A 40 7.56 2.56 1.03
C TYR A 40 8.99 3.07 0.77
N LEU A 41 9.41 4.14 1.45
CA LEU A 41 10.81 4.59 1.42
C LEU A 41 11.76 3.52 1.97
N ALA A 42 11.40 2.86 3.08
CA ALA A 42 12.18 1.76 3.63
C ALA A 42 12.24 0.57 2.65
N THR A 43 11.13 0.21 2.02
CA THR A 43 11.07 -0.80 0.95
C THR A 43 12.02 -0.44 -0.20
N ILE A 44 11.96 0.79 -0.72
CA ILE A 44 12.86 1.25 -1.79
C ILE A 44 14.32 1.18 -1.32
N ALA A 45 14.67 1.81 -0.20
CA ALA A 45 16.05 1.89 0.26
C ALA A 45 16.65 0.51 0.54
N LEU A 46 15.89 -0.41 1.12
CA LEU A 46 16.35 -1.76 1.43
C LEU A 46 16.37 -2.68 0.20
N SER A 47 15.40 -2.57 -0.70
CA SER A 47 15.37 -3.32 -1.96
C SER A 47 16.53 -2.94 -2.88
N LEU A 48 16.86 -1.65 -2.99
CA LEU A 48 18.02 -1.17 -3.75
C LEU A 48 19.34 -1.69 -3.19
N ARG A 49 19.41 -1.99 -1.89
CA ARG A 49 20.56 -2.63 -1.23
C ARG A 49 20.53 -4.16 -1.32
N GLY A 50 19.56 -4.74 -2.02
CA GLY A 50 19.37 -6.19 -2.13
C GLY A 50 19.02 -6.86 -0.80
N ASN A 51 18.46 -6.12 0.16
CA ASN A 51 18.14 -6.63 1.49
C ASN A 51 16.73 -7.24 1.51
N ARG A 52 16.65 -8.51 1.92
CA ARG A 52 15.39 -9.27 2.04
C ARG A 52 14.31 -8.58 2.87
N TRP A 53 14.71 -7.80 3.89
CA TRP A 53 13.77 -7.04 4.72
C TRP A 53 12.98 -6.01 3.90
N GLY A 54 13.59 -5.39 2.89
CA GLY A 54 12.90 -4.45 2.00
C GLY A 54 11.75 -5.11 1.26
N TYR A 55 11.97 -6.33 0.75
CA TYR A 55 10.94 -7.09 0.04
C TYR A 55 9.80 -7.49 0.96
N PHE A 56 10.10 -7.95 2.17
CA PHE A 56 9.09 -8.37 3.14
C PHE A 56 8.27 -7.19 3.66
N ILE A 57 8.90 -6.03 3.92
CA ILE A 57 8.18 -4.80 4.27
C ILE A 57 7.29 -4.38 3.10
N GLY A 58 7.78 -4.43 1.86
CA GLY A 58 6.99 -4.05 0.68
C GLY A 58 5.77 -4.94 0.47
N ILE A 59 5.94 -6.27 0.53
CA ILE A 59 4.82 -7.23 0.45
C ILE A 59 3.81 -6.98 1.57
N SER A 60 4.30 -6.76 2.79
CA SER A 60 3.44 -6.55 3.95
C SER A 60 2.67 -5.24 3.86
N ALA A 61 3.35 -4.13 3.54
CA ALA A 61 2.76 -2.80 3.51
C ALA A 61 1.77 -2.66 2.35
N ALA A 62 2.22 -2.97 1.14
CA ALA A 62 1.40 -2.83 -0.06
C ALA A 62 0.29 -3.88 -0.10
N GLY A 63 0.59 -5.13 0.26
CA GLY A 63 -0.40 -6.19 0.33
C GLY A 63 -1.48 -5.94 1.38
N LEU A 64 -1.11 -5.45 2.58
CA LEU A 64 -2.08 -5.06 3.59
C LEU A 64 -2.94 -3.89 3.11
N TRP A 65 -2.35 -2.89 2.46
CA TRP A 65 -3.08 -1.74 1.95
C TRP A 65 -4.10 -2.15 0.88
N ASP A 66 -3.71 -2.98 -0.09
CA ASP A 66 -4.62 -3.51 -1.11
C ASP A 66 -5.73 -4.38 -0.49
N TYR A 67 -5.37 -5.22 0.50
CA TYR A 67 -6.33 -6.06 1.20
C TYR A 67 -7.38 -5.24 1.95
N ILE A 68 -6.97 -4.20 2.68
CA ILE A 68 -7.87 -3.25 3.34
C ILE A 68 -8.77 -2.55 2.31
N ASN A 69 -8.23 -2.21 1.14
CA ASN A 69 -8.98 -1.54 0.08
C ASN A 69 -10.05 -2.42 -0.59
N ILE A 70 -9.86 -3.74 -0.60
CA ILE A 70 -10.82 -4.68 -1.18
C ILE A 70 -11.87 -5.09 -0.15
N PHE A 71 -11.47 -5.39 1.09
CA PHE A 71 -12.35 -6.07 2.06
C PHE A 71 -12.89 -5.19 3.18
N ALA A 72 -12.21 -4.08 3.51
CA ALA A 72 -12.59 -3.28 4.69
C ALA A 72 -13.01 -1.84 4.35
N THR A 73 -12.68 -1.37 3.15
CA THR A 73 -13.06 -0.05 2.66
C THR A 73 -13.65 -0.15 1.25
N THR A 74 -14.43 0.85 0.87
CA THR A 74 -14.98 0.97 -0.50
C THR A 74 -14.17 1.93 -1.37
N PHE A 75 -12.97 2.35 -0.92
CA PHE A 75 -12.21 3.41 -1.57
C PHE A 75 -11.83 3.07 -3.02
N PHE A 76 -11.34 1.86 -3.26
CA PHE A 76 -11.05 1.37 -4.62
C PHE A 76 -12.31 1.25 -5.49
N TYR A 77 -13.39 0.66 -4.96
CA TYR A 77 -14.66 0.51 -5.68
C TYR A 77 -15.28 1.86 -6.05
N ASN A 78 -15.27 2.82 -5.12
CA ASN A 78 -15.74 4.18 -5.36
C ASN A 78 -14.88 4.88 -6.42
N GLY A 79 -13.56 4.66 -6.42
CA GLY A 79 -12.66 5.14 -7.46
C GLY A 79 -12.98 4.57 -8.84
N LEU A 80 -13.25 3.26 -8.93
CA LEU A 80 -13.67 2.61 -10.18
C LEU A 80 -15.02 3.14 -10.67
N GLN A 81 -15.99 3.34 -9.78
CA GLN A 81 -17.28 3.92 -10.13
C GLN A 81 -17.12 5.35 -10.67
N GLN A 82 -16.29 6.17 -10.01
CA GLN A 82 -16.04 7.54 -10.45
C GLN A 82 -15.32 7.58 -11.81
N LEU A 83 -14.39 6.64 -12.04
CA LEU A 83 -13.70 6.49 -13.33
C LEU A 83 -14.69 6.09 -14.43
N ASN A 84 -15.56 5.12 -14.16
CA ASN A 84 -16.59 4.70 -15.10
C ASN A 84 -17.58 5.84 -15.42
N GLN A 85 -18.02 6.58 -14.41
CA GLN A 85 -18.89 7.75 -14.58
C GLN A 85 -18.23 8.82 -15.44
N TRP A 86 -16.95 9.11 -15.20
CA TRP A 86 -16.21 10.08 -16.00
C TRP A 86 -16.09 9.65 -17.47
N PHE A 87 -15.81 8.37 -17.74
CA PHE A 87 -15.78 7.83 -19.10
C PHE A 87 -17.12 7.96 -19.83
N HIS A 88 -18.24 7.79 -19.11
CA HIS A 88 -19.58 7.81 -19.72
C HIS A 88 -20.18 9.22 -19.82
N THR A 89 -19.89 10.10 -18.86
CA THR A 89 -20.60 11.39 -18.71
C THR A 89 -19.68 12.60 -18.87
N GLY A 90 -18.36 12.42 -18.84
CA GLY A 90 -17.40 13.51 -18.81
C GLY A 90 -17.36 14.31 -17.51
N HIS A 91 -18.23 14.00 -16.52
CA HIS A 91 -18.29 14.71 -15.25
C HIS A 91 -17.53 14.00 -14.13
N LEU A 92 -16.78 14.80 -13.37
CA LEU A 92 -16.00 14.39 -12.23
C LEU A 92 -16.53 15.06 -10.97
N ALA A 93 -17.32 14.32 -10.19
CA ALA A 93 -17.90 14.83 -8.95
C ALA A 93 -16.89 14.82 -7.80
N ARG A 94 -16.06 13.76 -7.72
CA ARG A 94 -15.11 13.51 -6.62
C ARG A 94 -13.73 13.05 -7.13
N PRO A 95 -12.85 13.98 -7.56
CA PRO A 95 -11.54 13.64 -8.12
C PRO A 95 -10.59 12.97 -7.10
N ASP A 96 -10.83 13.18 -5.81
CA ASP A 96 -10.18 12.50 -4.68
C ASP A 96 -10.38 10.97 -4.68
N LEU A 97 -11.48 10.48 -5.26
CA LEU A 97 -11.71 9.04 -5.36
C LEU A 97 -11.01 8.41 -6.57
N LEU A 98 -10.78 9.18 -7.64
CA LEU A 98 -10.09 8.67 -8.83
C LEU A 98 -8.66 8.21 -8.53
N ILE A 99 -7.98 8.87 -7.60
CA ILE A 99 -6.60 8.53 -7.22
C ILE A 99 -6.50 7.16 -6.53
N ALA A 100 -7.62 6.59 -6.06
CA ALA A 100 -7.66 5.24 -5.50
C ALA A 100 -7.25 4.17 -6.52
N VAL A 101 -7.60 4.36 -7.78
CA VAL A 101 -7.33 3.40 -8.85
C VAL A 101 -5.82 3.26 -9.14
N PRO A 102 -5.08 4.35 -9.48
CA PRO A 102 -3.64 4.24 -9.66
C PRO A 102 -2.92 3.87 -8.36
N ALA A 103 -3.42 4.25 -7.18
CA ALA A 103 -2.87 3.83 -5.90
C ALA A 103 -2.89 2.31 -5.72
N TRP A 104 -4.02 1.66 -6.02
CA TRP A 104 -4.16 0.20 -5.94
C TRP A 104 -3.22 -0.52 -6.91
N PHE A 105 -3.20 -0.11 -8.19
CA PHE A 105 -2.27 -0.71 -9.16
C PHE A 105 -0.79 -0.50 -8.77
N SER A 106 -0.46 0.65 -8.19
CA SER A 106 0.90 0.93 -7.75
C SER A 106 1.36 0.03 -6.60
N ASN A 107 0.46 -0.30 -5.65
CA ASN A 107 0.74 -1.27 -4.60
C ASN A 107 0.87 -2.69 -5.13
N LEU A 108 -0.01 -3.08 -6.05
CA LEU A 108 0.10 -4.37 -6.73
C LEU A 108 1.46 -4.53 -7.42
N LEU A 109 1.97 -3.48 -8.08
CA LEU A 109 3.31 -3.47 -8.66
C LEU A 109 4.39 -3.64 -7.60
N VAL A 110 4.30 -2.99 -6.43
CA VAL A 110 5.25 -3.18 -5.33
C VAL A 110 5.25 -4.63 -4.85
N VAL A 111 4.07 -5.23 -4.65
CA VAL A 111 3.95 -6.64 -4.23
C VAL A 111 4.59 -7.56 -5.26
N ILE A 112 4.24 -7.42 -6.55
CA ILE A 112 4.79 -8.23 -7.64
C ILE A 112 6.31 -8.04 -7.73
N GLY A 113 6.80 -6.81 -7.65
CA GLY A 113 8.22 -6.49 -7.70
C GLY A 113 9.00 -7.12 -6.55
N CYS A 114 8.48 -7.04 -5.32
CA CYS A 114 9.08 -7.65 -4.15
C CYS A 114 9.09 -9.18 -4.21
N LEU A 115 7.98 -9.81 -4.64
CA LEU A 115 7.91 -11.26 -4.83
C LEU A 115 8.90 -11.71 -5.91
N TRP A 116 9.01 -10.98 -7.02
CA TRP A 116 9.93 -11.29 -8.09
C TRP A 116 11.40 -11.15 -7.65
N ALA A 117 11.73 -10.05 -6.95
CA ALA A 117 13.07 -9.83 -6.41
C ALA A 117 13.48 -10.93 -5.42
N TYR A 118 12.55 -11.35 -4.55
CA TYR A 118 12.79 -12.44 -3.61
C TYR A 118 12.89 -13.81 -4.32
N ALA A 119 12.04 -14.09 -5.31
CA ALA A 119 12.05 -15.35 -6.05
C ALA A 119 13.37 -15.60 -6.80
N ARG A 120 13.99 -14.53 -7.33
CA ARG A 120 15.30 -14.57 -8.00
C ARG A 120 16.47 -14.88 -7.06
N ARG A 121 16.28 -14.79 -5.74
CA ARG A 121 17.35 -15.12 -4.79
C ARG A 121 17.58 -16.64 -4.74
N SER A 122 18.85 -17.02 -4.77
CA SER A 122 19.30 -18.40 -4.61
C SER A 122 19.41 -18.83 -3.13
N ASP A 123 19.52 -17.89 -2.19
CA ASP A 123 19.73 -18.13 -0.74
C ASP A 123 18.43 -18.17 0.09
N LYS A 124 17.43 -18.91 -0.38
CA LYS A 124 16.14 -19.04 0.32
C LYS A 124 16.32 -19.80 1.64
N ASN A 125 15.89 -19.22 2.76
CA ASN A 125 15.99 -19.85 4.08
C ASN A 125 14.59 -20.02 4.68
N PRO A 126 14.26 -21.15 5.33
CA PRO A 126 12.98 -21.30 6.05
C PRO A 126 12.74 -20.21 7.12
N ARG A 127 13.80 -19.61 7.70
CA ARG A 127 13.70 -18.44 8.59
C ARG A 127 13.14 -17.20 7.90
N ASP A 128 13.12 -17.15 6.57
CA ASP A 128 12.55 -16.04 5.83
C ASP A 128 11.02 -15.99 5.98
N ALA A 129 10.35 -17.12 6.20
CA ALA A 129 8.93 -17.13 6.56
C ALA A 129 8.70 -16.42 7.90
N ALA A 130 9.53 -16.71 8.91
CA ALA A 130 9.46 -16.02 10.20
C ALA A 130 9.75 -14.51 10.07
N LYS A 131 10.71 -14.12 9.23
CA LYS A 131 10.98 -12.70 8.94
C LYS A 131 9.84 -12.02 8.20
N LEU A 132 9.17 -12.73 7.28
CA LEU A 132 7.99 -12.22 6.59
C LEU A 132 6.83 -12.02 7.57
N VAL A 133 6.54 -13.01 8.43
CA VAL A 133 5.52 -12.90 9.48
C VAL A 133 5.84 -11.76 10.44
N LEU A 134 7.10 -11.65 10.88
CA LEU A 134 7.53 -10.54 11.72
C LEU A 134 7.40 -9.20 11.02
N SER A 135 7.80 -9.10 9.75
CA SER A 135 7.62 -7.90 8.94
C SER A 135 6.14 -7.56 8.87
N PHE A 136 5.28 -8.53 8.56
CA PHE A 136 3.84 -8.34 8.47
C PHE A 136 3.24 -7.82 9.79
N ALA A 137 3.60 -8.44 10.92
CA ALA A 137 3.16 -8.00 12.23
C ALA A 137 3.62 -6.58 12.56
N LEU A 138 4.90 -6.25 12.29
CA LEU A 138 5.44 -4.90 12.53
C LEU A 138 4.81 -3.85 11.62
N THR A 139 4.61 -4.17 10.34
CA THR A 139 4.02 -3.27 9.36
C THR A 139 2.54 -3.00 9.71
N THR A 140 1.80 -4.05 10.07
CA THR A 140 0.41 -3.95 10.53
C THR A 140 0.30 -3.15 11.83
N GLY A 141 1.17 -3.43 12.80
CA GLY A 141 1.22 -2.67 14.06
C GLY A 141 1.56 -1.20 13.84
N PHE A 142 2.47 -0.90 12.92
CA PHE A 142 2.80 0.47 12.53
C PHE A 142 1.60 1.18 11.88
N PHE A 143 0.90 0.52 10.95
CA PHE A 143 -0.35 1.03 10.38
C PHE A 143 -1.39 1.30 11.46
N ALA A 144 -1.64 0.34 12.34
CA ALA A 144 -2.62 0.46 13.42
C ALA A 144 -2.27 1.61 14.37
N LEU A 145 -0.99 1.76 14.74
CA LEU A 145 -0.51 2.84 15.60
C LEU A 145 -0.64 4.20 14.90
N ALA A 146 -0.25 4.31 13.64
CA ALA A 146 -0.39 5.54 12.87
C ALA A 146 -1.87 5.95 12.75
N ILE A 147 -2.76 4.99 12.50
CA ILE A 147 -4.21 5.22 12.49
C ILE A 147 -4.69 5.66 13.88
N ALA A 148 -4.29 4.98 14.95
CA ALA A 148 -4.70 5.30 16.32
C ALA A 148 -4.30 6.73 16.74
N LEU A 149 -3.10 7.17 16.36
CA LEU A 149 -2.56 8.47 16.74
C LEU A 149 -3.12 9.63 15.91
N PHE A 150 -3.26 9.45 14.60
CA PHE A 150 -3.58 10.56 13.70
C PHE A 150 -5.02 10.56 13.23
N GLN A 151 -5.66 9.40 13.16
CA GLN A 151 -7.01 9.24 12.61
C GLN A 151 -7.78 8.08 13.29
N PRO A 152 -8.04 8.15 14.61
CA PRO A 152 -8.63 7.04 15.36
C PRO A 152 -10.00 6.61 14.84
N ARG A 153 -10.72 7.49 14.11
CA ARG A 153 -11.96 7.15 13.40
C ARG A 153 -11.82 5.97 12.42
N TYR A 154 -10.63 5.75 11.85
CA TYR A 154 -10.36 4.62 10.96
C TYR A 154 -9.99 3.32 11.70
N LEU A 155 -9.90 3.32 13.03
CA LEU A 155 -9.69 2.07 13.79
C LEU A 155 -10.84 1.07 13.60
N GLY A 156 -12.05 1.55 13.26
CA GLY A 156 -13.20 0.71 12.92
C GLY A 156 -13.00 -0.16 11.67
N ILE A 157 -11.91 0.04 10.91
CA ILE A 157 -11.52 -0.83 9.78
C ILE A 157 -11.00 -2.18 10.29
N PHE A 158 -10.28 -2.23 11.42
CA PHE A 158 -9.66 -3.46 11.92
C PHE A 158 -10.66 -4.56 12.30
N PRO A 159 -11.77 -4.28 13.01
CA PRO A 159 -12.81 -5.29 13.25
C PRO A 159 -13.43 -5.86 11.96
N ARG A 160 -13.55 -5.05 10.90
CA ARG A 160 -14.08 -5.51 9.61
C ARG A 160 -13.12 -6.44 8.88
N LEU A 161 -11.81 -6.31 9.10
CA LEU A 161 -10.82 -7.26 8.57
C LEU A 161 -10.97 -8.67 9.16
N LEU A 162 -11.47 -8.78 10.39
CA LEU A 162 -11.72 -10.08 11.04
C LEU A 162 -12.98 -10.77 10.53
N HIS A 163 -13.91 -10.02 9.93
CA HIS A 163 -15.14 -10.51 9.31
C HIS A 163 -15.23 -10.00 7.86
N PRO A 164 -14.39 -10.52 6.95
CA PRO A 164 -14.34 -10.03 5.59
C PRO A 164 -15.65 -10.36 4.86
N HIS A 165 -16.37 -9.31 4.46
CA HIS A 165 -17.51 -9.40 3.57
C HIS A 165 -17.16 -8.61 2.30
N LEU A 166 -17.44 -9.19 1.13
CA LEU A 166 -17.40 -8.42 -0.11
C LEU A 166 -18.55 -7.41 -0.08
N PRO A 167 -18.31 -6.13 -0.38
CA PRO A 167 -19.36 -5.12 -0.48
C PRO A 167 -20.32 -5.39 -1.64
#